data_AF-X1DCR4-F1
#
_entry.id   AF-X1DCR4-F1
#
_cell.length_a   1.000
_cell.length_b   1.000
_cell.length_c   1.000
_cell.angle_alpha   90.00
_cell.angle_beta   90.00
_cell.angle_gamma   90.00
#
_symmetry.space_group_name_H-M   'P 1'
#
loop_
_entity.id
_entity.type
_entity.pdbx_description
1 polymer ?
#
loop_
_entity_poly.entity_id
_entity_poly.type
_entity_poly.pdbx_seq_one_letter_code
_entity_poly.pdbx_strand_id
1 'polypeptide(L)'
;FQGGLLPAVDVGKSVSRVGGKTQLTSYQEVVGSLRLTYSQFQELEIFSRFGTQLDENTIKILERGKRIREVLKQNQYTPYSVMEQIVILLMVNQGLWDQVSVEDIRRKIVEIKKNLKDKFPQLEEKVMSNKKLDSDEVKTILQFIEQFIFN
;
A
#
# COMPACT_ATOMS: atom_id res chain seq x y z
N PHE A 1 -7.90 16.47 6.62
CA PHE A 1 -7.29 16.67 7.94
C PHE A 1 -8.25 16.29 9.07
N GLN A 2 -9.40 16.97 9.24
CA GLN A 2 -10.36 16.69 10.33
C GLN A 2 -10.92 15.25 10.34
N GLY A 3 -10.96 14.56 9.20
CA GLY A 3 -11.39 13.16 9.10
C GLY A 3 -10.35 12.10 9.51
N GLY A 4 -9.26 12.47 10.20
CA GLY A 4 -8.27 11.52 10.73
C GLY A 4 -7.36 10.85 9.68
N LEU A 5 -7.41 11.26 8.41
CA LEU A 5 -6.48 10.83 7.37
C LEU A 5 -5.22 11.71 7.40
N LEU A 6 -4.12 11.14 7.88
CA LEU A 6 -2.81 11.78 7.98
C LEU A 6 -1.73 10.87 7.35
N PRO A 7 -0.86 11.39 6.46
CA PRO A 7 -0.83 12.77 5.97
C PRO A 7 -2.09 13.11 5.14
N ALA A 8 -2.56 14.35 5.22
CA ALA A 8 -3.82 14.78 4.61
C ALA A 8 -3.66 15.07 3.11
N VAL A 9 -3.20 14.07 2.35
CA VAL A 9 -2.94 14.15 0.92
C VAL A 9 -4.19 13.73 0.14
N ASP A 10 -4.64 14.58 -0.78
CA ASP A 10 -5.67 14.22 -1.75
C ASP A 10 -5.01 13.52 -2.95
N VAL A 11 -5.04 12.19 -2.97
CA VAL A 11 -4.38 11.37 -4.01
C VAL A 11 -4.94 11.64 -5.41
N GLY A 12 -6.23 11.95 -5.53
CA GLY A 12 -6.87 12.24 -6.81
C GLY A 12 -6.36 13.53 -7.44
N LYS A 13 -6.18 14.58 -6.63
CA LYS A 13 -5.69 15.90 -7.07
C LYS A 13 -4.17 16.02 -7.09
N SER A 14 -3.48 15.20 -6.30
CA SER A 14 -2.02 15.27 -6.18
C SER A 14 -1.35 14.69 -7.43
N VAL A 15 -0.52 15.51 -8.08
CA VAL A 15 0.24 15.11 -9.26
C VAL A 15 1.69 15.56 -9.13
N SER A 16 2.61 14.70 -9.57
CA SER A 16 4.02 15.05 -9.75
C SER A 16 4.25 15.47 -11.19
N ARG A 17 4.78 16.69 -11.41
CA ARG A 17 5.10 17.20 -12.76
C ARG A 17 6.26 16.45 -13.42
N VAL A 18 7.21 15.93 -12.63
CA VAL A 18 8.29 15.06 -13.12
C VAL A 18 7.80 13.63 -13.36
N GLY A 19 6.66 13.26 -12.77
CA GLY A 19 6.03 11.96 -12.91
C GLY A 19 6.82 10.83 -12.23
N GLY A 20 6.63 9.61 -12.73
CA GLY A 20 7.32 8.41 -12.24
C GLY A 20 8.77 8.26 -12.70
N LYS A 21 9.25 9.11 -13.63
CA LYS A 21 10.59 8.99 -14.25
C LYS A 21 11.74 9.09 -13.24
N THR A 22 11.53 9.77 -12.12
CA THR A 22 12.53 9.94 -11.05
C THR A 22 12.33 8.95 -9.90
N GLN A 23 11.30 8.11 -9.95
CA GLN A 23 11.07 7.07 -8.94
C GLN A 23 12.04 5.91 -9.19
N LEU A 24 12.44 5.24 -8.10
CA LEU A 24 13.15 3.97 -8.22
C LEU A 24 12.29 2.98 -9.02
N THR A 25 12.93 2.18 -9.87
CA THR A 25 12.26 1.18 -10.70
C THR A 25 11.35 0.27 -9.88
N SER A 26 11.79 -0.13 -8.68
CA SER A 26 11.01 -0.98 -7.77
C SER A 26 9.71 -0.35 -7.26
N TYR A 27 9.61 0.98 -7.20
CA TYR A 27 8.32 1.63 -6.90
C TYR A 27 7.33 1.46 -8.04
N GLN A 28 7.78 1.66 -9.29
CA GLN A 28 6.91 1.59 -10.47
C GLN A 28 6.20 0.23 -10.58
N GLU A 29 6.92 -0.84 -10.26
CA GLU A 29 6.40 -2.22 -10.24
C GLU A 29 5.29 -2.43 -9.18
N VAL A 30 5.37 -1.75 -8.03
CA VAL A 30 4.43 -1.97 -6.92
C VAL A 30 3.28 -0.97 -6.88
N VAL A 31 3.39 0.19 -7.54
CA VAL A 31 2.35 1.25 -7.51
C VAL A 31 1.40 1.27 -8.71
N GLY A 32 1.64 0.44 -9.74
CA GLY A 32 1.02 0.59 -11.07
C GLY A 32 -0.52 0.68 -11.07
N SER A 33 -1.20 -0.15 -10.29
CA SER A 33 -2.67 -0.18 -10.19
C SER A 33 -3.24 0.69 -9.05
N LEU A 34 -2.40 1.04 -8.07
CA LEU A 34 -2.82 1.62 -6.79
C LEU A 34 -3.62 2.92 -6.97
N ARG A 35 -3.12 3.83 -7.81
CA ARG A 35 -3.78 5.12 -8.03
C ARG A 35 -5.18 4.93 -8.62
N LEU A 36 -5.31 4.05 -9.61
CA LEU A 36 -6.60 3.79 -10.27
C LEU A 36 -7.59 3.17 -9.28
N THR A 37 -7.18 2.12 -8.56
CA THR A 37 -8.03 1.45 -7.56
C THR A 37 -8.46 2.41 -6.45
N TYR A 38 -7.55 3.25 -5.96
CA TYR A 38 -7.88 4.20 -4.90
C TYR A 38 -8.82 5.32 -5.39
N SER A 39 -8.64 5.84 -6.61
CA SER A 39 -9.56 6.80 -7.20
C SER A 39 -10.97 6.22 -7.37
N GLN A 40 -11.09 4.99 -7.90
CA GLN A 40 -12.38 4.29 -8.02
C GLN A 40 -13.07 4.12 -6.67
N PHE A 41 -12.32 3.74 -5.64
CA PHE A 41 -12.82 3.68 -4.28
C PHE A 41 -13.36 5.04 -3.80
N GLN A 42 -12.62 6.13 -3.98
CA GLN A 42 -13.05 7.46 -3.53
C GLN A 42 -14.35 7.90 -4.20
N GLU A 43 -14.50 7.63 -5.51
CA GLU A 43 -15.74 7.89 -6.25
C GLU A 43 -16.90 7.06 -5.69
N LEU A 44 -16.74 5.75 -5.56
CA LEU A 44 -17.78 4.85 -5.04
C LEU A 44 -18.15 5.16 -3.58
N GLU A 45 -17.20 5.58 -2.76
CA GLU A 45 -17.48 5.97 -1.37
C GLU A 45 -18.41 7.18 -1.32
N ILE A 46 -18.24 8.15 -2.22
CA ILE A 46 -19.14 9.30 -2.32
C ILE A 46 -20.53 8.84 -2.78
N PHE A 47 -20.62 8.02 -3.83
CA PHE A 47 -21.90 7.52 -4.35
C PHE A 47 -22.68 6.66 -3.34
N SER A 48 -21.97 5.83 -2.57
CA SER A 48 -22.58 4.95 -1.56
C SER A 48 -23.35 5.71 -0.47
N ARG A 49 -23.02 6.99 -0.23
CA ARG A 49 -23.71 7.84 0.76
C ARG A 49 -25.10 8.28 0.32
N PHE A 50 -25.43 8.14 -0.95
CA PHE A 50 -26.74 8.51 -1.51
C PHE A 50 -27.75 7.35 -1.50
N GLY A 51 -27.42 6.23 -0.85
CA GLY A 51 -28.41 5.22 -0.42
C GLY A 51 -28.86 4.22 -1.48
N THR A 52 -28.06 3.95 -2.51
CA THR A 52 -28.38 2.90 -3.50
C THR A 52 -27.96 1.51 -3.00
N GLN A 53 -28.71 0.48 -3.41
CA GLN A 53 -28.30 -0.91 -3.21
C GLN A 53 -27.00 -1.16 -3.98
N LEU A 54 -25.97 -1.60 -3.27
CA LEU A 54 -24.66 -1.89 -3.84
C LEU A 54 -24.58 -3.36 -4.23
N ASP A 55 -24.07 -3.63 -5.43
CA ASP A 55 -23.72 -4.98 -5.84
C ASP A 55 -22.45 -5.47 -5.12
N GLU A 56 -22.21 -6.79 -5.13
CA GLU A 56 -21.08 -7.41 -4.46
C GLU A 56 -19.71 -6.90 -4.93
N ASN A 57 -19.56 -6.54 -6.21
CA ASN A 57 -18.29 -6.02 -6.72
C ASN A 57 -18.03 -4.62 -6.17
N THR A 58 -19.05 -3.78 -6.11
CA THR A 58 -18.95 -2.46 -5.49
C THR A 58 -18.56 -2.57 -4.01
N ILE A 59 -19.14 -3.52 -3.28
CA ILE A 59 -18.77 -3.80 -1.88
C ILE A 59 -17.29 -4.18 -1.78
N LYS A 60 -16.80 -5.07 -2.64
CA LYS A 60 -15.38 -5.48 -2.65
C LYS A 60 -14.43 -4.30 -2.90
N ILE A 61 -14.76 -3.41 -3.84
CA ILE A 61 -13.94 -2.22 -4.12
C ILE A 61 -13.93 -1.28 -2.92
N LEU A 62 -15.08 -1.06 -2.26
CA LEU A 62 -15.16 -0.26 -1.04
C LEU A 62 -14.32 -0.84 0.09
N GLU A 63 -14.41 -2.14 0.31
CA GLU A 63 -13.66 -2.84 1.36
C GLU A 63 -12.14 -2.81 1.12
N ARG A 64 -11.69 -3.05 -0.11
CA ARG A 64 -10.28 -2.92 -0.47
C ARG A 64 -9.80 -1.48 -0.33
N GLY A 65 -10.61 -0.52 -0.77
CA GLY A 65 -10.30 0.89 -0.68
C GLY A 65 -10.14 1.43 0.74
N LYS A 66 -10.98 0.96 1.69
CA LYS A 66 -10.83 1.25 3.13
C LYS A 66 -9.47 0.78 3.66
N ARG A 67 -9.01 -0.40 3.24
CA ARG A 67 -7.72 -0.96 3.65
C ARG A 67 -6.56 -0.18 3.04
N ILE A 68 -6.64 0.15 1.75
CA ILE A 68 -5.66 1.03 1.10
C ILE A 68 -5.55 2.38 1.83
N ARG A 69 -6.69 2.99 2.17
CA ARG A 69 -6.72 4.25 2.93
C ARG A 69 -5.97 4.13 4.24
N GLU A 70 -6.16 3.05 4.99
CA GLU A 70 -5.48 2.82 6.26
C GLU A 70 -3.98 2.58 6.06
N VAL A 71 -3.59 1.81 5.04
CA VAL A 71 -2.19 1.56 4.70
C VAL A 71 -1.44 2.85 4.36
N LEU A 72 -2.09 3.80 3.69
CA LEU A 72 -1.51 5.08 3.30
C LEU A 72 -1.40 6.07 4.47
N LYS A 73 -1.94 5.75 5.66
CA LYS A 73 -1.75 6.59 6.85
C LYS A 73 -0.34 6.44 7.39
N GLN A 74 0.22 7.56 7.83
CA GLN A 74 1.55 7.60 8.45
C GLN A 74 1.59 8.68 9.53
N ASN A 75 2.14 8.28 10.69
CA ASN A 75 2.39 9.20 11.78
C ASN A 75 3.49 10.21 11.42
N GLN A 76 3.45 11.36 12.08
CA GLN A 76 4.55 12.32 12.03
C GLN A 76 5.82 11.72 12.66
N TYR A 77 6.98 12.11 12.14
CA TYR A 77 8.31 11.67 12.61
C TYR A 77 8.58 10.17 12.54
N THR A 78 7.76 9.41 11.82
CA THR A 78 7.98 7.99 11.58
C THR A 78 8.16 7.70 10.09
N PRO A 79 9.20 8.26 9.42
CA PRO A 79 9.47 7.94 8.02
C PRO A 79 9.71 6.44 7.86
N TYR A 80 9.28 5.88 6.73
CA TYR A 80 9.54 4.49 6.39
C TYR A 80 10.73 4.45 5.44
N SER A 81 11.61 3.47 5.60
CA SER A 81 12.66 3.18 4.61
C SER A 81 12.03 2.84 3.25
N VAL A 82 12.82 2.94 2.19
CA VAL A 82 12.38 2.59 0.83
C VAL A 82 11.90 1.14 0.78
N MET A 83 12.63 0.23 1.42
CA MET A 83 12.28 -1.19 1.43
C MET A 83 10.96 -1.43 2.17
N GLU A 84 10.75 -0.81 3.33
CA GLU A 84 9.47 -0.90 4.06
C GLU A 84 8.30 -0.40 3.21
N GLN A 85 8.45 0.74 2.51
CA GLN A 85 7.41 1.27 1.63
C GLN A 85 7.10 0.32 0.47
N ILE A 86 8.13 -0.21 -0.20
CA ILE A 86 7.96 -1.15 -1.31
C ILE A 86 7.20 -2.40 -0.86
N VAL A 87 7.57 -2.99 0.27
CA VAL A 87 6.91 -4.20 0.78
C VAL A 87 5.45 -3.93 1.12
N ILE A 88 5.16 -2.84 1.83
CA ILE A 88 3.79 -2.46 2.21
C ILE A 88 2.92 -2.22 0.97
N LEU A 89 3.46 -1.54 -0.06
CA LEU A 89 2.75 -1.27 -1.30
C LEU A 89 2.60 -2.52 -2.18
N LEU A 90 3.60 -3.40 -2.19
CA LEU A 90 3.53 -4.70 -2.87
C LEU A 90 2.35 -5.52 -2.31
N MET A 91 2.18 -5.56 -0.99
CA MET A 91 1.04 -6.23 -0.35
C MET A 91 -0.30 -5.63 -0.79
N VAL A 92 -0.38 -4.31 -0.99
CA VAL A 92 -1.59 -3.66 -1.54
C VAL A 92 -1.85 -4.12 -2.96
N ASN A 93 -0.82 -4.18 -3.80
CA ASN A 93 -0.95 -4.63 -5.18
C ASN A 93 -1.44 -6.10 -5.25
N GLN A 94 -0.88 -6.97 -4.41
CA GLN A 94 -1.24 -8.39 -4.31
C GLN A 94 -2.60 -8.65 -3.61
N GLY A 95 -3.24 -7.62 -3.04
CA GLY A 95 -4.52 -7.79 -2.31
C GLY A 95 -4.37 -8.50 -0.97
N LEU A 96 -3.15 -8.62 -0.44
CA LEU A 96 -2.89 -9.32 0.82
C LEU A 96 -3.55 -8.64 2.03
N TRP A 97 -3.73 -7.33 1.97
CA TRP A 97 -4.45 -6.58 3.00
C TRP A 97 -5.95 -6.89 3.04
N ASP A 98 -6.53 -7.47 1.98
CA ASP A 98 -7.97 -7.77 1.90
C ASP A 98 -8.41 -8.76 3.01
N GLN A 99 -7.45 -9.55 3.52
CA GLN A 99 -7.65 -10.51 4.61
C GLN A 99 -7.49 -9.91 6.02
N VAL A 100 -7.01 -8.68 6.13
CA VAL A 100 -6.79 -7.98 7.40
C VAL A 100 -7.96 -7.05 7.68
N SER A 101 -8.44 -7.02 8.93
CA SER A 101 -9.44 -6.04 9.38
C SER A 101 -8.86 -4.62 9.31
N VAL A 102 -9.69 -3.61 9.05
CA VAL A 102 -9.21 -2.22 8.91
C VAL A 102 -8.56 -1.75 10.20
N GLU A 103 -9.07 -2.19 11.34
CA GLU A 103 -8.61 -1.84 12.69
C GLU A 103 -7.21 -2.40 12.99
N ASP A 104 -6.86 -3.56 12.42
CA ASP A 104 -5.59 -4.24 12.68
C ASP A 104 -4.46 -3.85 11.71
N ILE A 105 -4.76 -3.19 10.58
CA ILE A 105 -3.76 -2.81 9.56
C ILE A 105 -2.58 -2.07 10.19
N ARG A 106 -2.85 -1.10 11.05
CA ARG A 106 -1.78 -0.30 11.66
C ARG A 106 -0.87 -1.16 12.55
N ARG A 107 -1.44 -2.08 13.34
CA ARG A 107 -0.68 -3.02 14.17
C ARG A 107 0.18 -3.91 13.28
N LYS A 108 -0.39 -4.43 12.19
CA LYS A 108 0.29 -5.30 11.24
C LYS A 108 1.44 -4.61 10.49
N ILE A 109 1.26 -3.35 10.09
CA ILE A 109 2.35 -2.56 9.49
C ILE A 109 3.53 -2.43 10.46
N VAL A 110 3.28 -2.16 11.75
CA VAL A 110 4.35 -2.07 12.76
C VAL A 110 5.07 -3.40 12.92
N GLU A 111 4.33 -4.51 12.98
CA GLU A 111 4.88 -5.87 13.07
C GLU A 111 5.74 -6.22 11.85
N ILE A 112 5.23 -5.99 10.64
CA ILE A 112 5.94 -6.25 9.39
C ILE A 112 7.23 -5.44 9.33
N LYS A 113 7.17 -4.14 9.61
CA LYS A 113 8.36 -3.27 9.61
C LYS A 113 9.42 -3.75 10.59
N LYS A 114 9.01 -4.14 11.81
CA LYS A 114 9.93 -4.68 12.82
C LYS A 114 10.64 -5.94 12.33
N ASN A 115 9.93 -6.82 11.64
CA ASN A 115 10.48 -8.08 11.12
C ASN A 115 11.24 -7.92 9.79
N LEU A 116 10.99 -6.86 9.03
CA LEU A 116 11.73 -6.54 7.81
C LEU A 116 13.11 -5.98 8.09
N LYS A 117 13.29 -5.31 9.23
CA LYS A 117 14.56 -4.69 9.60
C LYS A 117 15.69 -5.73 9.51
N ASP A 118 16.73 -5.40 8.75
CA ASP A 118 17.93 -6.22 8.53
C ASP A 118 17.69 -7.57 7.85
N LYS A 119 16.48 -7.86 7.33
CA LYS A 119 16.15 -9.17 6.74
C LYS A 119 16.66 -9.37 5.32
N PHE A 120 16.64 -8.31 4.50
CA PHE A 120 16.96 -8.36 3.07
C PHE A 120 18.01 -7.32 2.65
N PRO A 121 19.21 -7.30 3.26
CA PRO A 121 20.20 -6.24 3.00
C PRO A 121 20.63 -6.18 1.53
N GLN A 122 20.75 -7.33 0.86
CA GLN A 122 21.11 -7.40 -0.56
C GLN A 122 20.01 -6.84 -1.47
N LEU A 123 18.74 -7.08 -1.14
CA LEU A 123 17.61 -6.54 -1.91
C LEU A 123 17.46 -5.04 -1.68
N GLU A 124 17.72 -4.58 -0.46
CA GLU A 124 17.74 -3.16 -0.13
C GLU A 124 18.84 -2.43 -0.92
N GLU A 125 20.07 -2.97 -0.97
CA GLU A 125 21.14 -2.43 -1.81
C GLU A 125 20.74 -2.41 -3.29
N LYS A 126 20.16 -3.51 -3.79
CA LYS A 126 19.68 -3.62 -5.17
C LYS A 126 18.66 -2.52 -5.49
N VAL A 127 17.65 -2.33 -4.64
CA VAL A 127 16.63 -1.29 -4.76
C VAL A 127 17.25 0.11 -4.74
N MET A 128 18.17 0.37 -3.81
CA MET A 128 18.84 1.67 -3.68
C MET A 128 19.76 1.97 -4.87
N SER A 129 20.29 0.94 -5.53
CA SER A 129 21.02 1.05 -6.81
C SER A 129 20.11 1.20 -8.04
N ASN A 130 18.81 1.43 -7.82
CA ASN A 130 17.77 1.59 -8.84
C ASN A 130 17.58 0.36 -9.76
N LYS A 131 17.94 -0.82 -9.28
CA LYS A 131 17.69 -2.08 -9.98
C LYS A 131 16.33 -2.65 -9.60
N LYS A 132 15.65 -3.25 -10.58
CA LYS A 132 14.38 -3.93 -10.36
C LYS A 132 14.55 -5.17 -9.49
N LEU A 133 13.54 -5.46 -8.68
CA LEU A 133 13.38 -6.77 -8.07
C LEU A 133 12.88 -7.74 -9.16
N ASP A 134 13.46 -8.93 -9.24
CA ASP A 134 12.96 -9.97 -10.13
C ASP A 134 11.80 -10.75 -9.50
N SER A 135 11.17 -11.63 -10.28
CA SER A 135 10.00 -12.38 -9.84
C SER A 135 10.28 -13.28 -8.64
N ASP A 136 11.50 -13.81 -8.51
CA ASP A 136 11.81 -14.76 -7.45
C ASP A 136 12.17 -14.03 -6.14
N GLU A 137 12.80 -12.86 -6.24
CA GLU A 137 12.98 -11.95 -5.11
C GLU A 137 11.64 -11.43 -4.59
N VAL A 138 10.73 -11.04 -5.48
CA VAL A 138 9.36 -10.63 -5.10
C VAL A 138 8.62 -11.76 -4.39
N LYS A 139 8.68 -13.00 -4.93
CA LYS A 139 8.10 -14.17 -4.26
C LYS A 139 8.72 -14.41 -2.88
N THR A 140 10.03 -14.28 -2.75
CA THR A 140 10.74 -14.46 -1.47
C THR A 140 10.22 -13.47 -0.42
N ILE A 141 10.04 -12.20 -0.81
CA ILE A 141 9.45 -11.17 0.05
C ILE A 141 8.01 -11.55 0.42
N LEU A 142 7.19 -11.97 -0.55
CA LEU A 142 5.80 -12.34 -0.33
C LEU A 142 5.64 -13.51 0.65
N GLN A 143 6.41 -14.59 0.43
CA GLN A 143 6.42 -15.74 1.34
C GLN A 143 6.83 -15.34 2.76
N PHE A 144 7.81 -14.44 2.89
CA PHE A 144 8.24 -13.94 4.19
C PHE A 144 7.18 -13.07 4.87
N ILE A 145 6.35 -12.33 4.15
CA ILE A 145 5.34 -11.45 4.77
C ILE A 145 4.00 -12.14 5.03
N GLU A 146 3.65 -13.15 4.24
CA GLU A 146 2.41 -13.93 4.42
C GLU A 146 2.31 -14.56 5.81
N GLN A 147 3.41 -15.03 6.39
CA GLN A 147 3.44 -15.55 7.77
C GLN A 147 3.05 -14.52 8.84
N PHE A 148 3.06 -13.21 8.54
CA PHE A 148 2.64 -12.17 9.49
C PHE A 148 1.20 -11.72 9.27
N ILE A 149 0.54 -12.15 8.19
CA ILE A 149 -0.86 -11.81 7.91
C ILE A 149 -1.81 -12.73 8.67
N PHE A 150 -1.50 -14.04 8.69
CA PHE A 150 -2.37 -15.08 9.23
C PHE A 150 -2.15 -15.42 10.71
N ASN A 151 -1.07 -14.90 11.31
CA ASN A 151 -0.78 -15.03 12.75
C ASN A 151 -1.27 -13.79 13.52
#